data_AF-A0A7C0VI78-F1
#
_entry.id   AF-A0A7C0VI78-F1
#
_cell.length_a   1.000
_cell.length_b   1.000
_cell.length_c   1.000
_cell.angle_alpha   90.00
_cell.angle_beta   90.00
_cell.angle_gamma   90.00
#
_symmetry.space_group_name_H-M   'P 1'
#
loop_
_entity.id
_entity.type
_entity.pdbx_description
1 polymer ?
#
loop_
_entity_poly.entity_id
_entity_poly.type
_entity_poly.pdbx_seq_one_letter_code
_entity_poly.pdbx_strand_id
1 'polypeptide(L)'
;MNNSTDNLKAFLQAFKIALKSALIYPPHHPGFQGSIKNLHHCLSSLLSWQPSLAIKISPAYLQIGETTLDNEPLSQDLARFLHLRQLKVVIIKEGVTEAELVQLIKILSLPLRDYYQQGGAAKFKAEDLSSHIEVEKLDYSSLLTGQGNEIKDIWAYLLHESIGKNDAHLFSQVEESFTHFLQSATLEKILEDQDLCQGLTQFFDRLKATQAPTYHERIKEFVQAFRPGPQQDSSFPLDKFKQYLDDLREEDLATLLVEELFRPEDIDVLRWQLLSQIIPEEKSKKIQELMKELILKQASNLNNERAQAKIRQILSTPNYPLSKTYKAVLENINLEAETRLKVPFDFAGLTKNYQSILLNLLYWEQDQLNRQKITEALLKEIDSALQDQDYEFLLFLYPHLQANQEQLPLEEVNQIKKNIIRNVEQSILEGEKNIYFQELINLFETSYYSDNVYLEAIFGKKIITPYLLQAYLHFFGEHLFYFFLNLDKSLEDNFLSEKMIANLELIDSPHLTTILKHIFPLVTPSLQVKILQIFRQ
;
A
#
# COMPACT_ATOMS: atom_id res chain seq x y z
N MET A 1 -1.92 50.44 -12.69
CA MET A 1 -1.57 49.03 -12.33
C MET A 1 -2.33 47.98 -13.14
N ASN A 2 -3.21 48.32 -14.11
CA ASN A 2 -3.94 47.32 -14.93
C ASN A 2 -3.21 46.84 -16.20
N ASN A 3 -2.14 47.51 -16.65
CA ASN A 3 -1.54 47.20 -17.96
C ASN A 3 -0.65 45.94 -17.98
N SER A 4 -0.18 45.44 -16.83
CA SER A 4 0.78 44.32 -16.79
C SER A 4 0.12 42.96 -17.11
N THR A 5 -1.06 42.70 -16.54
CA THR A 5 -1.79 41.45 -16.71
C THR A 5 -2.36 41.30 -18.11
N ASP A 6 -2.89 42.38 -18.70
CA ASP A 6 -3.43 42.36 -20.06
C ASP A 6 -2.33 42.16 -21.11
N ASN A 7 -1.15 42.79 -20.92
CA ASN A 7 0.01 42.58 -21.77
C ASN A 7 0.53 41.13 -21.69
N LEU A 8 0.50 40.53 -20.51
CA LEU A 8 0.90 39.14 -20.30
C LEU A 8 -0.05 38.16 -21.01
N LYS A 9 -1.36 38.40 -20.95
CA LYS A 9 -2.35 37.60 -21.69
C LYS A 9 -2.17 37.74 -23.20
N ALA A 10 -1.94 38.96 -23.68
CA ALA A 10 -1.68 39.23 -25.10
C ALA A 10 -0.43 38.48 -25.58
N PHE A 11 0.63 38.45 -24.77
CA PHE A 11 1.83 37.67 -25.06
C PHE A 11 1.55 36.16 -25.13
N LEU A 12 0.86 35.58 -24.15
CA LEU A 12 0.56 34.14 -24.16
C LEU A 12 -0.33 33.75 -25.35
N GLN A 13 -1.28 34.61 -25.72
CA GLN A 13 -2.08 34.42 -26.94
C GLN A 13 -1.22 34.47 -28.20
N ALA A 14 -0.36 35.48 -28.33
CA ALA A 14 0.55 35.59 -29.47
C ALA A 14 1.51 34.39 -29.55
N PHE A 15 1.98 33.89 -28.41
CA PHE A 15 2.86 32.73 -28.31
C PHE A 15 2.16 31.45 -28.78
N LYS A 16 0.92 31.21 -28.32
CA LYS A 16 0.09 30.10 -28.78
C LYS A 16 -0.21 30.17 -30.28
N ILE A 17 -0.48 31.36 -30.81
CA ILE A 17 -0.75 31.58 -32.23
C ILE A 17 0.51 31.28 -33.06
N ALA A 18 1.69 31.70 -32.61
CA ALA A 18 2.94 31.40 -33.28
C ALA A 18 3.22 29.90 -33.34
N LEU A 19 3.03 29.18 -32.22
CA LEU A 19 3.16 27.72 -32.16
C LEU A 19 2.20 27.01 -33.13
N LYS A 20 0.92 27.41 -33.14
CA LYS A 20 -0.08 26.86 -34.07
C LYS A 20 0.25 27.18 -35.53
N SER A 21 0.70 28.40 -35.82
CA SER A 21 1.03 28.82 -37.17
C SER A 21 2.21 28.05 -37.73
N ALA A 22 3.20 27.70 -36.91
CA ALA A 22 4.33 26.86 -37.28
C ALA A 22 3.95 25.41 -37.61
N LEU A 23 2.86 24.91 -37.02
CA LEU A 23 2.35 23.56 -37.32
C LEU A 23 1.59 23.52 -38.66
N ILE A 24 0.96 24.63 -39.05
CA ILE A 24 0.08 24.71 -40.22
C ILE A 24 0.85 25.19 -41.46
N TYR A 25 1.81 26.09 -41.29
CA TYR A 25 2.46 26.78 -42.39
C TYR A 25 3.99 26.62 -42.39
N PRO A 26 4.63 26.55 -43.56
CA PRO A 26 6.08 26.54 -43.66
C PRO A 26 6.69 27.88 -43.20
N PRO A 27 7.98 27.92 -42.84
CA PRO A 27 8.62 29.09 -42.22
C PRO A 27 8.63 30.38 -43.06
N HIS A 28 8.46 30.27 -44.38
CA HIS A 28 8.42 31.42 -45.29
C HIS A 28 6.99 31.92 -45.57
N HIS A 29 5.98 31.28 -45.00
CA HIS A 29 4.60 31.65 -45.22
C HIS A 29 4.25 32.97 -44.51
N PRO A 30 3.51 33.90 -45.16
CA PRO A 30 3.13 35.18 -44.57
C PRO A 30 2.39 35.05 -43.23
N GLY A 31 1.55 34.01 -43.08
CA GLY A 31 0.83 33.75 -41.83
C GLY A 31 1.75 33.41 -40.66
N PHE A 32 2.81 32.64 -40.89
CA PHE A 32 3.79 32.33 -39.85
C PHE A 32 4.66 33.56 -39.52
N GLN A 33 5.17 34.25 -40.53
CA GLN A 33 5.96 35.47 -40.33
C GLN A 33 5.16 36.56 -39.61
N GLY A 34 3.87 36.74 -39.94
CA GLY A 34 2.97 37.64 -39.25
C GLY A 34 2.77 37.27 -37.79
N SER A 35 2.64 35.97 -37.48
CA SER A 35 2.52 35.50 -36.10
C SER A 35 3.78 35.75 -35.26
N ILE A 36 4.98 35.61 -35.86
CA ILE A 36 6.26 35.90 -35.20
C ILE A 36 6.41 37.40 -34.94
N LYS A 37 6.06 38.25 -35.90
CA LYS A 37 6.08 39.71 -35.73
C LYS A 37 5.16 40.16 -34.60
N ASN A 38 3.96 39.58 -34.52
CA ASN A 38 3.03 39.87 -33.43
C ASN A 38 3.58 39.39 -32.07
N LEU A 39 4.15 38.19 -32.02
CA LEU A 39 4.82 37.67 -30.82
C LEU A 39 5.97 38.58 -30.37
N HIS A 40 6.83 39.00 -31.31
CA HIS A 40 7.94 39.92 -31.05
C HIS A 40 7.45 41.26 -30.51
N HIS A 41 6.39 41.82 -31.08
CA HIS A 41 5.79 43.07 -30.63
C HIS A 41 5.23 42.98 -29.20
N CYS A 42 4.44 41.94 -28.90
CA CYS A 42 3.90 41.71 -27.56
C CYS A 42 5.02 41.48 -26.53
N LEU A 43 6.04 40.71 -26.91
CA LEU A 43 7.18 40.40 -26.05
C LEU A 43 8.05 41.64 -25.79
N SER A 44 8.35 42.45 -26.81
CA SER A 44 9.09 43.71 -26.67
C SER A 44 8.36 44.68 -25.74
N SER A 45 7.02 44.73 -25.82
CA SER A 45 6.20 45.55 -24.92
C SER A 45 6.23 45.10 -23.46
N LEU A 46 6.49 43.81 -23.20
CA LEU A 46 6.69 43.29 -21.85
C LEU A 46 8.13 43.53 -21.37
N LEU A 47 9.11 43.28 -22.25
CA LEU A 47 10.53 43.39 -21.93
C LEU A 47 10.97 44.83 -21.64
N SER A 48 10.27 45.84 -22.20
CA SER A 48 10.53 47.26 -21.88
C SER A 48 10.28 47.61 -20.41
N TRP A 49 9.51 46.79 -19.68
CA TRP A 49 9.22 46.96 -18.25
C TRP A 49 9.95 45.94 -17.38
N GLN A 50 10.24 44.77 -17.93
CA GLN A 50 10.93 43.68 -17.27
C GLN A 50 12.02 43.13 -18.20
N PRO A 51 13.31 43.50 -18.02
CA PRO A 51 14.37 43.21 -19.00
C PRO A 51 14.69 41.72 -19.18
N SER A 52 14.10 40.85 -18.35
CA SER A 52 14.16 39.40 -18.49
C SER A 52 12.85 38.76 -18.05
N LEU A 53 12.24 38.00 -18.95
CA LEU A 53 11.01 37.25 -18.73
C LEU A 53 11.34 35.78 -18.47
N ALA A 54 11.26 35.35 -17.21
CA ALA A 54 11.40 33.95 -16.84
C ALA A 54 10.04 33.27 -16.76
N ILE A 55 9.80 32.29 -17.63
CA ILE A 55 8.60 31.47 -17.68
C ILE A 55 8.94 30.12 -17.04
N LYS A 56 8.59 29.95 -15.77
CA LYS A 56 8.68 28.66 -15.08
C LYS A 56 7.49 27.80 -15.46
N ILE A 57 7.75 26.54 -15.77
CA ILE A 57 6.78 25.63 -16.37
C ILE A 57 6.48 24.51 -15.38
N SER A 58 5.19 24.32 -15.12
CA SER A 58 4.62 23.22 -14.36
C SER A 58 3.61 22.47 -15.25
N PRO A 59 3.22 21.21 -14.95
CA PRO A 59 2.21 20.50 -15.72
C PRO A 59 0.88 21.26 -15.84
N ALA A 60 0.48 21.96 -14.78
CA ALA A 60 -0.84 22.58 -14.65
C ALA A 60 -0.85 24.11 -14.80
N TYR A 61 0.30 24.77 -14.66
CA TYR A 61 0.36 26.23 -14.68
C TYR A 61 1.67 26.75 -15.24
N LEU A 62 1.65 28.01 -15.67
CA LEU A 62 2.86 28.78 -15.96
C LEU A 62 3.06 29.79 -14.83
N GLN A 63 4.30 29.98 -14.40
CA GLN A 63 4.63 31.02 -13.44
C GLN A 63 5.59 32.02 -14.09
N ILE A 64 5.18 33.29 -14.11
CA ILE A 64 5.95 34.40 -14.68
C ILE A 64 6.17 35.42 -13.56
N GLY A 65 7.42 35.58 -13.13
CA GLY A 65 7.75 36.35 -11.92
C GLY A 65 7.06 35.76 -10.68
N GLU A 66 6.28 36.57 -9.96
CA GLU A 66 5.46 36.14 -8.82
C GLU A 66 4.04 35.71 -9.21
N THR A 67 3.65 35.84 -10.47
CA THR A 67 2.29 35.53 -10.92
C THR A 67 2.18 34.08 -11.37
N THR A 68 1.30 33.33 -10.73
CA THR A 68 0.90 31.97 -11.13
C THR A 68 -0.34 32.04 -12.03
N LEU A 69 -0.29 31.35 -13.17
CA LEU A 69 -1.34 31.33 -14.19
C LEU A 69 -1.96 29.93 -14.26
N ASP A 70 -2.79 29.64 -13.27
CA ASP A 70 -3.47 28.36 -13.04
C ASP A 70 -4.95 28.37 -13.44
N ASN A 71 -5.57 29.55 -13.52
CA ASN A 71 -7.03 29.70 -13.68
C ASN A 71 -7.52 29.94 -15.13
N GLU A 72 -6.63 30.00 -16.13
CA GLU A 72 -7.02 30.21 -17.52
C GLU A 72 -6.73 28.98 -18.41
N PRO A 73 -7.69 28.50 -19.21
CA PRO A 73 -7.47 27.34 -20.10
C PRO A 73 -6.31 27.53 -21.08
N LEU A 74 -6.07 28.78 -21.50
CA LEU A 74 -4.98 29.11 -22.41
C LEU A 74 -3.60 28.88 -21.80
N SER A 75 -3.39 29.28 -20.54
CA SER A 75 -2.13 29.05 -19.84
C SER A 75 -1.93 27.57 -19.50
N GLN A 76 -3.00 26.86 -19.11
CA GLN A 76 -2.94 25.42 -18.84
C GLN A 76 -2.54 24.62 -20.10
N ASP A 77 -3.12 24.94 -21.26
CA ASP A 77 -2.76 24.32 -22.53
C ASP A 77 -1.27 24.50 -22.87
N LEU A 78 -0.77 25.73 -22.68
CA LEU A 78 0.64 26.05 -22.94
C LEU A 78 1.57 25.38 -21.92
N ALA A 79 1.17 25.36 -20.65
CA ALA A 79 1.89 24.68 -19.57
C ALA A 79 2.11 23.21 -19.92
N ARG A 80 1.03 22.48 -20.23
CA ARG A 80 1.09 21.09 -20.66
C ARG A 80 1.94 20.91 -21.91
N PHE A 81 1.76 21.76 -22.92
CA PHE A 81 2.52 21.68 -24.18
C PHE A 81 4.04 21.81 -23.99
N LEU A 82 4.48 22.74 -23.14
CA LEU A 82 5.89 22.98 -22.84
C LEU A 82 6.45 21.94 -21.88
N HIS A 83 5.65 21.50 -20.90
CA HIS A 83 6.01 20.46 -19.95
C HIS A 83 6.30 19.13 -20.64
N LEU A 84 5.46 18.73 -21.62
CA LEU A 84 5.68 17.55 -22.46
C LEU A 84 6.99 17.57 -23.25
N ARG A 85 7.66 18.73 -23.35
CA ARG A 85 8.97 18.91 -24.00
C ARG A 85 10.13 19.05 -23.01
N GLN A 86 9.89 18.72 -21.74
CA GLN A 86 10.88 18.71 -20.65
C GLN A 86 11.46 20.10 -20.35
N LEU A 87 10.66 21.15 -20.51
CA LEU A 87 11.11 22.50 -20.24
C LEU A 87 10.78 22.88 -18.81
N LYS A 88 11.81 23.19 -18.01
CA LYS A 88 11.67 23.65 -16.62
C LYS A 88 11.44 25.16 -16.58
N VAL A 89 12.29 25.89 -17.29
CA VAL A 89 12.24 27.35 -17.38
C VAL A 89 12.65 27.76 -18.79
N VAL A 90 11.91 28.71 -19.37
CA VAL A 90 12.33 29.47 -20.55
C VAL A 90 12.54 30.91 -20.14
N ILE A 91 13.76 31.41 -20.30
CA ILE A 91 14.13 32.79 -19.99
C ILE A 91 14.35 33.54 -21.30
N ILE A 92 13.66 34.66 -21.47
CA ILE A 92 13.82 35.53 -22.64
C ILE A 92 14.27 36.91 -22.18
N LYS A 93 15.40 37.38 -22.68
CA LYS A 93 16.02 38.66 -22.34
C LYS A 93 15.65 39.75 -23.34
N GLU A 94 15.74 41.00 -22.89
CA GLU A 94 15.68 42.18 -23.76
C GLU A 94 16.70 42.06 -24.90
N GLY A 95 16.32 42.51 -26.11
CA GLY A 95 17.14 42.41 -27.31
C GLY A 95 16.84 41.19 -28.19
N VAL A 96 15.90 40.32 -27.80
CA VAL A 96 15.48 39.17 -28.61
C VAL A 96 15.01 39.59 -30.01
N THR A 97 15.48 38.87 -31.02
CA THR A 97 15.22 39.12 -32.43
C THR A 97 14.10 38.24 -32.98
N GLU A 98 13.46 38.65 -34.09
CA GLU A 98 12.49 37.80 -34.79
C GLU A 98 13.12 36.47 -35.23
N ALA A 99 14.41 36.45 -35.60
CA ALA A 99 15.13 35.24 -36.01
C ALA A 99 15.27 34.22 -34.86
N GLU A 100 15.62 34.67 -33.65
CA GLU A 100 15.67 33.84 -32.45
C GLU A 100 14.29 33.28 -32.10
N LEU A 101 13.23 34.08 -32.24
CA LEU A 101 11.85 33.61 -32.02
C LEU A 101 11.41 32.57 -33.06
N VAL A 102 11.80 32.74 -34.34
CA VAL A 102 11.56 31.72 -35.37
C VAL A 102 12.20 30.40 -35.00
N GLN A 103 13.46 30.41 -34.52
CA GLN A 103 14.16 29.19 -34.12
C GLN A 103 13.49 28.54 -32.90
N LEU A 104 13.20 29.32 -31.85
CA LEU A 104 12.50 28.83 -30.65
C LEU A 104 11.18 28.14 -31.03
N ILE A 105 10.34 28.82 -31.81
CA ILE A 105 9.04 28.29 -32.22
C ILE A 105 9.17 27.07 -33.11
N LYS A 106 10.15 27.02 -34.03
CA LYS A 106 10.38 25.83 -34.86
C LYS A 106 10.71 24.60 -34.04
N ILE A 107 11.64 24.72 -33.08
CA ILE A 107 12.03 23.60 -32.23
C ILE A 107 10.83 23.16 -31.37
N LEU A 108 10.10 24.11 -30.79
CA LEU A 108 8.92 23.82 -29.98
C LEU A 108 7.78 23.21 -30.81
N SER A 109 7.63 23.56 -32.08
CA SER A 109 6.55 23.04 -32.92
C SER A 109 6.87 21.71 -33.59
N LEU A 110 8.04 21.12 -33.37
CA LEU A 110 8.30 19.75 -33.81
C LEU A 110 7.30 18.78 -33.15
N PRO A 111 6.82 17.75 -33.89
CA PRO A 111 6.15 16.61 -33.29
C PRO A 111 7.02 16.04 -32.15
N LEU A 112 6.40 15.61 -31.04
CA LEU A 112 7.11 15.15 -29.85
C LEU A 112 8.18 14.10 -30.19
N ARG A 113 7.82 13.12 -31.02
CA ARG A 113 8.74 12.08 -31.50
C ARG A 113 9.99 12.68 -32.17
N ASP A 114 9.81 13.59 -33.11
CA ASP A 114 10.91 14.20 -33.88
C ASP A 114 11.75 15.13 -33.01
N TYR A 115 11.10 15.87 -32.10
CA TYR A 115 11.77 16.71 -31.11
C TYR A 115 12.75 15.89 -30.26
N TYR A 116 12.33 14.73 -29.77
CA TYR A 116 13.17 13.86 -28.96
C TYR A 116 14.25 13.12 -29.76
N GLN A 117 13.94 12.65 -30.97
CA GLN A 117 14.94 12.05 -31.86
C GLN A 117 16.09 13.00 -32.19
N GLN A 118 15.80 14.31 -32.24
CA GLN A 118 16.78 15.35 -32.52
C GLN A 118 17.49 15.89 -31.27
N GLY A 119 17.42 15.21 -30.13
CA GLY A 119 18.13 15.58 -28.90
C GLY A 119 17.33 16.44 -27.90
N GLY A 120 16.05 16.71 -28.17
CA GLY A 120 15.13 17.37 -27.23
C GLY A 120 15.62 18.74 -26.76
N ALA A 121 15.58 19.00 -25.46
CA ALA A 121 15.99 20.29 -24.90
C ALA A 121 17.47 20.64 -25.13
N ALA A 122 18.32 19.66 -25.46
CA ALA A 122 19.72 19.92 -25.81
C ALA A 122 19.84 20.71 -27.13
N LYS A 123 18.83 20.64 -28.00
CA LYS A 123 18.80 21.35 -29.28
C LYS A 123 18.80 22.87 -29.12
N PHE A 124 18.20 23.37 -28.04
CA PHE A 124 18.22 24.80 -27.72
C PHE A 124 19.64 25.33 -27.43
N LYS A 125 20.59 24.46 -27.06
CA LYS A 125 22.01 24.83 -26.86
C LYS A 125 22.86 24.69 -28.13
N ALA A 126 22.41 23.91 -29.11
CA ALA A 126 23.18 23.58 -30.32
C ALA A 126 22.88 24.50 -31.51
N GLU A 127 21.72 25.15 -31.56
CA GLU A 127 21.28 25.99 -32.70
C GLU A 127 21.57 27.51 -32.54
N ASP A 128 22.55 27.92 -31.73
CA ASP A 128 22.91 29.35 -31.54
C ASP A 128 21.73 30.26 -31.12
N LEU A 129 20.80 29.76 -30.28
CA LEU A 129 19.82 30.59 -29.56
C LEU A 129 20.47 31.52 -28.49
N SER A 130 21.78 31.73 -28.61
CA SER A 130 22.75 31.85 -27.52
C SER A 130 22.90 33.25 -26.93
N SER A 131 22.14 34.24 -27.40
CA SER A 131 22.27 35.63 -26.88
C SER A 131 21.15 36.00 -25.91
N HIS A 132 19.88 35.74 -26.26
CA HIS A 132 18.74 36.25 -25.48
C HIS A 132 17.74 35.20 -25.02
N ILE A 133 17.86 33.92 -25.41
CA ILE A 133 16.93 32.86 -25.00
C ILE A 133 17.70 31.74 -24.28
N GLU A 134 17.33 31.49 -23.03
CA GLU A 134 17.88 30.38 -22.24
C GLU A 134 16.77 29.38 -21.91
N VAL A 135 17.08 28.09 -22.06
CA VAL A 135 16.14 27.00 -21.80
C VAL A 135 16.78 26.02 -20.82
N GLU A 136 16.13 25.83 -19.68
CA GLU A 136 16.53 24.85 -18.66
C GLU A 136 15.68 23.58 -18.81
N LYS A 137 16.33 22.42 -18.79
CA LYS A 137 15.68 21.10 -18.91
C LYS A 137 15.14 20.62 -17.55
N LEU A 138 13.98 19.97 -17.55
CA LEU A 138 13.45 19.21 -16.41
C LEU A 138 14.27 17.93 -16.19
N ASP A 139 14.63 17.67 -14.94
CA ASP A 139 15.27 16.43 -14.50
C ASP A 139 14.22 15.45 -13.94
N TYR A 140 13.91 14.41 -14.70
CA TYR A 140 12.87 13.42 -14.38
C TYR A 140 13.23 12.51 -13.21
N SER A 141 14.51 12.40 -12.84
CA SER A 141 14.96 11.66 -11.66
C SER A 141 14.21 12.10 -10.39
N SER A 142 13.93 13.41 -10.31
CA SER A 142 13.26 14.06 -9.17
C SER A 142 11.73 13.94 -9.17
N LEU A 143 11.13 13.65 -10.33
CA LEU A 143 9.67 13.55 -10.49
C LEU A 143 9.16 12.13 -10.18
N LEU A 144 10.00 11.11 -10.37
CA LEU A 144 9.66 9.71 -10.07
C LEU A 144 9.50 9.41 -8.58
N THR A 145 10.09 10.25 -7.71
CA THR A 145 9.98 10.15 -6.25
C THR A 145 8.85 10.99 -5.64
N GLY A 146 8.14 11.77 -6.45
CA GLY A 146 7.12 12.72 -5.99
C GLY A 146 5.72 12.10 -5.90
N GLN A 147 5.02 12.34 -4.79
CA GLN A 147 3.60 12.00 -4.64
C GLN A 147 2.72 13.02 -5.38
N GLY A 148 2.34 12.74 -6.62
CA GLY A 148 1.43 13.57 -7.39
C GLY A 148 0.66 12.80 -8.47
N ASN A 149 -0.59 13.18 -8.71
CA ASN A 149 -1.46 12.64 -9.78
C ASN A 149 -0.98 12.99 -11.22
N GLU A 150 0.17 13.64 -11.32
CA GLU A 150 0.63 14.46 -12.46
C GLU A 150 1.65 13.74 -13.36
N ILE A 151 1.95 12.47 -13.06
CA ILE A 151 3.00 11.67 -13.73
C ILE A 151 2.46 10.91 -14.97
N LYS A 152 1.13 10.83 -15.15
CA LYS A 152 0.47 9.97 -16.17
C LYS A 152 0.95 10.23 -17.60
N ASP A 153 1.09 11.49 -18.00
CA ASP A 153 1.43 11.89 -19.38
C ASP A 153 2.92 11.66 -19.74
N ILE A 154 3.75 11.28 -18.77
CA ILE A 154 5.21 11.14 -18.93
C ILE A 154 5.62 9.66 -19.06
N TRP A 155 4.78 8.73 -18.60
CA TRP A 155 5.11 7.30 -18.55
C TRP A 155 5.32 6.65 -19.91
N ALA A 156 4.49 6.97 -20.91
CA ALA A 156 4.68 6.45 -22.28
C ALA A 156 6.09 6.77 -22.79
N TYR A 157 6.55 8.00 -22.56
CA TYR A 157 7.88 8.42 -22.94
C TYR A 157 8.99 7.79 -22.08
N LEU A 158 8.84 7.68 -20.76
CA LEU A 158 9.84 7.04 -19.88
C LEU A 158 10.05 5.55 -20.21
N LEU A 159 8.95 4.85 -20.50
CA LEU A 159 8.98 3.46 -20.97
C LEU A 159 9.76 3.38 -22.30
N HIS A 160 9.49 4.27 -23.24
CA HIS A 160 10.23 4.30 -24.51
C HIS A 160 11.69 4.77 -24.39
N GLU A 161 12.01 5.76 -23.56
CA GLU A 161 13.37 6.31 -23.44
C GLU A 161 14.30 5.34 -22.70
N SER A 162 13.82 4.73 -21.60
CA SER A 162 14.58 3.72 -20.86
C SER A 162 15.07 2.62 -21.78
N ILE A 163 14.22 2.19 -22.72
CA ILE A 163 14.46 1.11 -23.68
C ILE A 163 15.25 1.60 -24.88
N GLY A 164 14.87 2.73 -25.49
CA GLY A 164 15.46 3.26 -26.71
C GLY A 164 16.91 3.72 -26.56
N LYS A 165 17.30 4.23 -25.39
CA LYS A 165 18.70 4.60 -25.09
C LYS A 165 19.52 3.48 -24.46
N ASN A 166 18.89 2.34 -24.18
CA ASN A 166 19.47 1.23 -23.42
C ASN A 166 20.09 1.69 -22.07
N ASP A 167 19.50 2.73 -21.46
CA ASP A 167 19.99 3.32 -20.22
C ASP A 167 19.57 2.44 -19.04
N ALA A 168 20.52 1.70 -18.47
CA ALA A 168 20.26 0.76 -17.37
C ALA A 168 19.81 1.48 -16.09
N HIS A 169 20.29 2.70 -15.85
CA HIS A 169 19.95 3.46 -14.66
C HIS A 169 18.52 3.99 -14.74
N LEU A 170 18.15 4.57 -15.88
CA LEU A 170 16.78 5.05 -16.10
C LEU A 170 15.78 3.89 -16.11
N PHE A 171 16.14 2.72 -16.64
CA PHE A 171 15.31 1.52 -16.59
C PHE A 171 15.05 1.03 -15.16
N SER A 172 16.08 0.97 -14.32
CA SER A 172 15.94 0.59 -12.90
C SER A 172 15.00 1.53 -12.14
N GLN A 173 15.08 2.84 -12.41
CA GLN A 173 14.20 3.83 -11.78
C GLN A 173 12.74 3.69 -12.24
N VAL A 174 12.52 3.45 -13.54
CA VAL A 174 11.18 3.18 -14.08
C VAL A 174 10.58 1.91 -13.48
N GLU A 175 11.41 0.89 -13.27
CA GLU A 175 11.02 -0.36 -12.62
C GLU A 175 10.64 -0.16 -11.14
N GLU A 176 11.42 0.59 -10.37
CA GLU A 176 11.14 0.90 -8.95
C GLU A 176 9.86 1.71 -8.78
N SER A 177 9.60 2.66 -9.68
CA SER A 177 8.41 3.53 -9.63
C SER A 177 7.17 2.93 -10.31
N PHE A 178 7.27 1.73 -10.89
CA PHE A 178 6.17 1.08 -11.63
C PHE A 178 4.94 0.82 -10.76
N THR A 179 5.12 0.41 -9.49
CA THR A 179 4.00 0.17 -8.57
C THR A 179 3.21 1.47 -8.31
N HIS A 180 3.90 2.60 -8.19
CA HIS A 180 3.27 3.91 -8.02
C HIS A 180 2.52 4.36 -9.28
N PHE A 181 3.05 4.06 -10.47
CA PHE A 181 2.35 4.30 -11.73
C PHE A 181 0.98 3.63 -11.75
N LEU A 182 0.94 2.34 -11.42
CA LEU A 182 -0.27 1.53 -11.43
C LEU A 182 -1.32 2.01 -10.43
N GLN A 183 -0.89 2.52 -9.26
CA GLN A 183 -1.80 3.09 -8.27
C GLN A 183 -2.38 4.44 -8.71
N SER A 184 -1.67 5.18 -9.57
CA SER A 184 -2.10 6.51 -9.99
C SER A 184 -3.12 6.49 -11.13
N ALA A 185 -3.13 5.47 -11.99
CA ALA A 185 -3.88 5.43 -13.25
C ALA A 185 -4.96 4.32 -13.30
N THR A 186 -6.08 4.59 -13.98
CA THR A 186 -7.10 3.57 -14.26
C THR A 186 -6.74 2.80 -15.53
N LEU A 187 -6.87 1.48 -15.50
CA LEU A 187 -6.46 0.59 -16.61
C LEU A 187 -7.17 0.86 -17.94
N GLU A 188 -8.42 1.32 -17.91
CA GLU A 188 -9.12 1.75 -19.13
C GLU A 188 -8.32 2.83 -19.87
N LYS A 189 -7.83 3.85 -19.14
CA LYS A 189 -7.05 4.94 -19.71
C LYS A 189 -5.68 4.50 -20.20
N ILE A 190 -5.07 3.51 -19.52
CA ILE A 190 -3.80 2.89 -19.93
C ILE A 190 -3.97 2.15 -21.26
N LEU A 191 -5.09 1.42 -21.43
CA LEU A 191 -5.35 0.58 -22.60
C LEU A 191 -5.88 1.36 -23.82
N GLU A 192 -6.47 2.54 -23.59
CA GLU A 192 -6.86 3.49 -24.63
C GLU A 192 -5.65 4.21 -25.26
N ASP A 193 -4.58 4.43 -24.49
CA ASP A 193 -3.34 5.06 -24.96
C ASP A 193 -2.45 4.07 -25.72
N GLN A 194 -2.35 4.25 -27.04
CA GLN A 194 -1.57 3.39 -27.92
C GLN A 194 -0.05 3.49 -27.67
N ASP A 195 0.45 4.69 -27.39
CA ASP A 195 1.87 4.92 -27.15
C ASP A 195 2.28 4.27 -25.82
N LEU A 196 1.45 4.43 -24.79
CA LEU A 196 1.69 3.81 -23.50
C LEU A 196 1.61 2.27 -23.56
N CYS A 197 0.64 1.70 -24.30
CA CYS A 197 0.58 0.26 -24.55
C CYS A 197 1.85 -0.26 -25.23
N GLN A 198 2.35 0.47 -26.24
CA GLN A 198 3.58 0.09 -26.92
C GLN A 198 4.79 0.15 -25.97
N GLY A 199 4.87 1.18 -25.12
CA GLY A 199 5.90 1.29 -24.09
C GLY A 199 5.85 0.15 -23.06
N LEU A 200 4.66 -0.25 -22.61
CA LEU A 200 4.47 -1.37 -21.68
C LEU A 200 4.90 -2.70 -22.30
N THR A 201 4.56 -2.95 -23.57
CA THR A 201 4.99 -4.16 -24.28
C THR A 201 6.52 -4.26 -24.30
N GLN A 202 7.19 -3.18 -24.71
CA GLN A 202 8.64 -3.13 -24.76
C GLN A 202 9.28 -3.29 -23.36
N PHE A 203 8.66 -2.73 -22.32
CA PHE A 203 9.13 -2.83 -20.95
C PHE A 203 9.10 -4.27 -20.44
N PHE A 204 8.00 -4.99 -20.65
CA PHE A 204 7.90 -6.40 -20.29
C PHE A 204 8.82 -7.28 -21.13
N ASP A 205 8.98 -7.00 -22.43
CA ASP A 205 9.95 -7.70 -23.29
C ASP A 205 11.38 -7.56 -22.77
N ARG A 206 11.76 -6.35 -22.35
CA ARG A 206 13.10 -6.10 -21.79
C ARG A 206 13.29 -6.80 -20.45
N LEU A 207 12.34 -6.71 -19.52
CA LEU A 207 12.40 -7.43 -18.25
C LEU A 207 12.57 -8.95 -18.44
N LYS A 208 11.87 -9.50 -19.43
CA LYS A 208 11.96 -10.91 -19.82
C LYS A 208 13.34 -11.25 -20.39
N ALA A 209 13.89 -10.40 -21.26
CA ALA A 209 15.21 -10.59 -21.86
C ALA A 209 16.35 -10.48 -20.84
N THR A 210 16.23 -9.66 -19.80
CA THR A 210 17.22 -9.52 -18.73
C THR A 210 17.12 -10.58 -17.64
N GLN A 211 16.16 -11.53 -17.73
CA GLN A 211 15.87 -12.53 -16.68
C GLN A 211 15.77 -11.90 -15.29
N ALA A 212 15.17 -10.72 -15.21
CA ALA A 212 15.09 -10.00 -13.95
C ALA A 212 14.23 -10.82 -12.95
N PRO A 213 14.70 -11.09 -11.72
CA PRO A 213 13.90 -11.80 -10.71
C PRO A 213 12.58 -11.08 -10.39
N THR A 214 12.54 -9.78 -10.65
CA THR A 214 11.41 -8.87 -10.47
C THR A 214 10.36 -8.93 -11.59
N TYR A 215 10.64 -9.59 -12.71
CA TYR A 215 9.67 -9.72 -13.83
C TYR A 215 8.33 -10.28 -13.34
N HIS A 216 8.39 -11.33 -12.52
CA HIS A 216 7.22 -11.98 -11.92
C HIS A 216 6.45 -11.06 -10.98
N GLU A 217 7.15 -10.32 -10.13
CA GLU A 217 6.55 -9.39 -9.19
C GLU A 217 5.86 -8.23 -9.92
N ARG A 218 6.49 -7.69 -10.97
CA ARG A 218 5.94 -6.56 -11.74
C ARG A 218 4.70 -6.93 -12.55
N ILE A 219 4.66 -8.13 -13.12
CA ILE A 219 3.43 -8.60 -13.79
C ILE A 219 2.34 -8.90 -12.76
N LYS A 220 2.69 -9.48 -11.62
CA LYS A 220 1.75 -9.68 -10.52
C LYS A 220 1.13 -8.36 -10.07
N GLU A 221 1.93 -7.32 -9.87
CA GLU A 221 1.45 -5.97 -9.54
C GLU A 221 0.58 -5.38 -10.65
N PHE A 222 0.95 -5.55 -11.92
CA PHE A 222 0.15 -5.11 -13.07
C PHE A 222 -1.24 -5.77 -13.10
N VAL A 223 -1.30 -7.08 -12.88
CA VAL A 223 -2.56 -7.85 -12.81
C VAL A 223 -3.35 -7.51 -11.53
N GLN A 224 -2.67 -7.16 -10.43
CA GLN A 224 -3.26 -6.76 -9.15
C GLN A 224 -3.83 -5.33 -9.15
N ALA A 225 -3.28 -4.44 -9.96
CA ALA A 225 -3.82 -3.11 -10.18
C ALA A 225 -5.16 -3.11 -10.93
N PHE A 226 -5.56 -4.27 -11.46
CA PHE A 226 -6.86 -4.46 -12.08
C PHE A 226 -7.99 -4.29 -11.06
N ARG A 227 -8.66 -3.13 -11.13
CA ARG A 227 -9.94 -2.86 -10.46
C ARG A 227 -10.96 -2.50 -11.53
N PRO A 228 -11.84 -3.40 -11.95
CA PRO A 228 -12.92 -3.03 -12.86
C PRO A 228 -13.83 -2.02 -12.14
N GLY A 229 -14.17 -0.94 -12.82
CA GLY A 229 -15.14 0.02 -12.30
C GLY A 229 -16.55 -0.60 -12.24
N PRO A 230 -17.44 -0.10 -11.37
CA PRO A 230 -18.81 -0.63 -11.19
C PRO A 230 -19.72 -0.51 -12.44
N GLN A 231 -19.23 0.01 -13.57
CA GLN A 231 -19.97 0.24 -14.81
C GLN A 231 -19.23 -0.25 -16.07
N GLN A 232 -18.45 -1.33 -15.98
CA GLN A 232 -17.83 -1.92 -17.18
C GLN A 232 -18.85 -2.76 -17.97
N ASP A 233 -19.54 -2.08 -18.89
CA ASP A 233 -20.21 -2.72 -20.01
C ASP A 233 -19.20 -3.46 -20.90
N SER A 234 -19.71 -4.46 -21.64
CA SER A 234 -19.10 -5.33 -22.67
C SER A 234 -18.13 -4.74 -23.72
N SER A 235 -17.61 -3.53 -23.54
CA SER A 235 -16.69 -2.79 -24.43
C SER A 235 -15.20 -2.83 -24.00
N PHE A 236 -14.85 -3.53 -22.91
CA PHE A 236 -13.46 -3.60 -22.44
C PHE A 236 -12.56 -4.30 -23.48
N PRO A 237 -11.36 -3.76 -23.82
CA PRO A 237 -10.49 -4.31 -24.86
C PRO A 237 -9.71 -5.54 -24.38
N LEU A 238 -10.43 -6.66 -24.17
CA LEU A 238 -9.90 -7.93 -23.67
C LEU A 238 -8.78 -8.50 -24.56
N ASP A 239 -8.87 -8.31 -25.87
CA ASP A 239 -7.90 -8.84 -26.83
C ASP A 239 -6.50 -8.23 -26.64
N LYS A 240 -6.42 -6.93 -26.28
CA LYS A 240 -5.13 -6.27 -26.01
C LYS A 240 -4.50 -6.79 -24.72
N PHE A 241 -5.33 -7.07 -23.71
CA PHE A 241 -4.85 -7.60 -22.43
C PHE A 241 -4.37 -9.06 -22.56
N LYS A 242 -5.02 -9.84 -23.43
CA LYS A 242 -4.64 -11.22 -23.74
C LYS A 242 -3.19 -11.36 -24.19
N GLN A 243 -2.70 -10.42 -24.99
CA GLN A 243 -1.31 -10.40 -25.45
C GLN A 243 -0.29 -10.41 -24.30
N TYR A 244 -0.58 -9.73 -23.19
CA TYR A 244 0.31 -9.68 -22.03
C TYR A 244 0.21 -10.93 -21.14
N LEU A 245 -0.96 -11.58 -21.10
CA LEU A 245 -1.16 -12.82 -20.33
C LEU A 245 -0.69 -14.08 -21.08
N ASP A 246 -0.65 -14.06 -22.41
CA ASP A 246 -0.17 -15.17 -23.23
C ASP A 246 1.30 -15.51 -22.93
N ASP A 247 2.09 -14.53 -22.51
CA ASP A 247 3.50 -14.70 -22.18
C ASP A 247 3.79 -15.18 -20.74
N LEU A 248 2.76 -15.30 -19.89
CA LEU A 248 2.90 -15.77 -18.52
C LEU A 248 3.06 -17.29 -18.42
N ARG A 249 3.83 -17.75 -17.42
CA ARG A 249 3.94 -19.19 -17.09
C ARG A 249 2.67 -19.67 -16.39
N GLU A 250 2.37 -20.94 -16.54
CA GLU A 250 1.17 -21.54 -15.92
C GLU A 250 1.20 -21.48 -14.39
N GLU A 251 2.38 -21.54 -13.77
CA GLU A 251 2.60 -21.46 -12.32
C GLU A 251 2.22 -20.09 -11.74
N ASP A 252 2.58 -19.02 -12.46
CA ASP A 252 2.32 -17.65 -12.04
C ASP A 252 0.82 -17.34 -12.14
N LEU A 253 0.19 -17.77 -13.23
CA LEU A 253 -1.26 -17.67 -13.43
C LEU A 253 -2.03 -18.45 -12.36
N ALA A 254 -1.60 -19.68 -12.03
CA ALA A 254 -2.22 -20.47 -10.97
C ALA A 254 -2.11 -19.77 -9.60
N THR A 255 -0.95 -19.22 -9.27
CA THR A 255 -0.70 -18.54 -7.99
C THR A 255 -1.52 -17.26 -7.86
N LEU A 256 -1.54 -16.42 -8.92
CA LEU A 256 -2.37 -15.22 -8.99
C LEU A 256 -3.85 -15.54 -8.80
N LEU A 257 -4.30 -16.62 -9.44
CA LEU A 257 -5.68 -17.05 -9.31
C LEU A 257 -5.96 -17.42 -7.83
N VAL A 258 -5.17 -18.29 -7.22
CA VAL A 258 -5.39 -18.71 -5.83
C VAL A 258 -5.35 -17.55 -4.84
N GLU A 259 -4.42 -16.61 -4.99
CA GLU A 259 -4.30 -15.45 -4.10
C GLU A 259 -5.53 -14.52 -4.14
N GLU A 260 -6.11 -14.29 -5.32
CA GLU A 260 -7.33 -13.49 -5.44
C GLU A 260 -8.54 -14.19 -4.79
N LEU A 261 -8.60 -15.52 -4.85
CA LEU A 261 -9.67 -16.29 -4.20
C LEU A 261 -9.64 -16.14 -2.67
N PHE A 262 -8.44 -16.07 -2.08
CA PHE A 262 -8.22 -15.99 -0.63
C PHE A 262 -7.94 -14.59 -0.09
N ARG A 263 -8.01 -13.53 -0.93
CA ARG A 263 -7.81 -12.14 -0.50
C ARG A 263 -8.82 -11.75 0.60
N PRO A 264 -8.45 -10.95 1.61
CA PRO A 264 -9.37 -10.55 2.69
C PRO A 264 -10.48 -9.57 2.24
N GLU A 265 -10.26 -8.82 1.15
CA GLU A 265 -11.24 -7.89 0.55
C GLU A 265 -12.36 -8.64 -0.20
N ASP A 266 -13.52 -8.00 -0.45
CA ASP A 266 -14.61 -8.59 -1.25
C ASP A 266 -14.10 -9.02 -2.64
N ILE A 267 -14.52 -10.20 -3.12
CA ILE A 267 -14.11 -10.64 -4.46
C ILE A 267 -14.76 -9.73 -5.49
N ASP A 268 -13.89 -9.15 -6.30
CA ASP A 268 -14.30 -8.59 -7.57
C ASP A 268 -14.57 -9.73 -8.56
N VAL A 269 -15.83 -10.18 -8.61
CA VAL A 269 -16.27 -11.32 -9.42
C VAL A 269 -16.00 -11.07 -10.90
N LEU A 270 -16.06 -9.80 -11.34
CA LEU A 270 -15.80 -9.40 -12.72
C LEU A 270 -14.32 -9.61 -13.04
N ARG A 271 -13.41 -9.12 -12.19
CA ARG A 271 -11.97 -9.34 -12.35
C ARG A 271 -11.62 -10.83 -12.46
N TRP A 272 -12.23 -11.65 -11.60
CA TRP A 272 -12.00 -13.09 -11.60
C TRP A 272 -12.44 -13.76 -12.91
N GLN A 273 -13.65 -13.41 -13.38
CA GLN A 273 -14.19 -13.92 -14.62
C GLN A 273 -13.36 -13.48 -15.82
N LEU A 274 -12.88 -12.23 -15.84
CA LEU A 274 -12.00 -11.72 -16.90
C LEU A 274 -10.67 -12.48 -16.96
N LEU A 275 -10.00 -12.66 -15.82
CA LEU A 275 -8.75 -13.44 -15.79
C LEU A 275 -8.96 -14.88 -16.26
N SER A 276 -10.08 -15.50 -15.88
CA SER A 276 -10.39 -16.88 -16.28
C SER A 276 -10.68 -17.05 -17.79
N GLN A 277 -11.14 -16.00 -18.47
CA GLN A 277 -11.42 -16.02 -19.92
C GLN A 277 -10.19 -15.70 -20.76
N ILE A 278 -9.29 -14.88 -20.24
CA ILE A 278 -8.14 -14.39 -21.02
C ILE A 278 -7.05 -15.46 -21.10
N ILE A 279 -7.02 -16.41 -20.17
CA ILE A 279 -6.07 -17.53 -20.19
C ILE A 279 -6.38 -18.48 -21.37
N PRO A 280 -5.39 -18.79 -22.23
CA PRO A 280 -5.56 -19.75 -23.32
C PRO A 280 -6.05 -21.12 -22.84
N GLU A 281 -6.99 -21.74 -23.56
CA GLU A 281 -7.49 -23.08 -23.25
C GLU A 281 -6.37 -24.13 -23.20
N GLU A 282 -5.30 -23.95 -23.99
CA GLU A 282 -4.12 -24.83 -24.01
C GLU A 282 -3.38 -24.88 -22.67
N LYS A 283 -3.25 -23.74 -21.98
CA LYS A 283 -2.61 -23.63 -20.66
C LYS A 283 -3.53 -24.03 -19.51
N SER A 284 -4.84 -24.06 -19.77
CA SER A 284 -5.86 -24.20 -18.72
C SER A 284 -5.71 -25.48 -17.90
N LYS A 285 -5.35 -26.63 -18.51
CA LYS A 285 -5.23 -27.92 -17.80
C LYS A 285 -4.12 -27.92 -16.75
N LYS A 286 -2.93 -27.43 -17.11
CA LYS A 286 -1.79 -27.37 -16.18
C LYS A 286 -2.03 -26.36 -15.05
N ILE A 287 -2.65 -25.23 -15.38
CA ILE A 287 -3.08 -24.23 -14.39
C ILE A 287 -4.07 -24.84 -13.39
N GLN A 288 -5.01 -25.67 -13.85
CA GLN A 288 -5.99 -26.34 -12.97
C GLN A 288 -5.35 -27.32 -11.99
N GLU A 289 -4.40 -28.14 -12.46
CA GLU A 289 -3.66 -29.06 -11.59
C GLU A 289 -2.88 -28.29 -10.52
N LEU A 290 -2.17 -27.24 -10.91
CA LEU A 290 -1.42 -26.37 -9.99
C LEU A 290 -2.34 -25.63 -9.02
N MET A 291 -3.47 -25.11 -9.49
CA MET A 291 -4.47 -24.48 -8.62
C MET A 291 -5.01 -25.49 -7.60
N LYS A 292 -5.33 -26.72 -8.02
CA LYS A 292 -5.80 -27.75 -7.10
C LYS A 292 -4.75 -28.04 -6.02
N GLU A 293 -3.48 -28.18 -6.38
CA GLU A 293 -2.39 -28.39 -5.43
C GLU A 293 -2.20 -27.21 -4.46
N LEU A 294 -2.19 -25.97 -4.98
CA LEU A 294 -2.02 -24.76 -4.18
C LEU A 294 -3.18 -24.55 -3.20
N ILE A 295 -4.41 -24.79 -3.66
CA ILE A 295 -5.62 -24.69 -2.83
C ILE A 295 -5.63 -25.79 -1.76
N LEU A 296 -5.20 -27.01 -2.08
CA LEU A 296 -5.04 -28.09 -1.11
C LEU A 296 -3.93 -27.81 -0.08
N LYS A 297 -2.84 -27.15 -0.47
CA LYS A 297 -1.80 -26.68 0.47
C LYS A 297 -2.32 -25.59 1.40
N GLN A 298 -3.30 -24.81 0.97
CA GLN A 298 -4.00 -23.80 1.76
C GLN A 298 -5.32 -24.33 2.37
N ALA A 299 -5.44 -25.65 2.58
CA ALA A 299 -6.68 -26.29 3.00
C ALA A 299 -7.28 -25.77 4.33
N SER A 300 -6.48 -25.18 5.22
CA SER A 300 -6.98 -24.48 6.40
C SER A 300 -7.88 -23.29 6.05
N ASN A 301 -7.59 -22.58 4.95
CA ASN A 301 -8.36 -21.42 4.48
C ASN A 301 -9.64 -21.81 3.70
N LEU A 302 -9.76 -23.05 3.20
CA LEU A 302 -10.98 -23.56 2.55
C LEU A 302 -12.15 -23.79 3.53
N ASN A 303 -11.85 -23.94 4.81
CA ASN A 303 -12.84 -24.03 5.88
C ASN A 303 -13.41 -22.65 6.26
N ASN A 304 -12.86 -21.56 5.71
CA ASN A 304 -13.33 -20.21 5.97
C ASN A 304 -14.64 -19.96 5.21
N GLU A 305 -15.73 -19.67 5.93
CA GLU A 305 -17.06 -19.39 5.36
C GLU A 305 -17.00 -18.31 4.26
N ARG A 306 -16.08 -17.34 4.38
CA ARG A 306 -15.88 -16.28 3.40
C ARG A 306 -15.37 -16.81 2.06
N ALA A 307 -14.40 -17.71 2.06
CA ALA A 307 -13.84 -18.28 0.82
C ALA A 307 -14.88 -19.13 0.08
N GLN A 308 -15.75 -19.83 0.82
CA GLN A 308 -16.85 -20.60 0.23
C GLN A 308 -17.98 -19.71 -0.29
N ALA A 309 -18.36 -18.67 0.44
CA ALA A 309 -19.33 -17.67 -0.02
C ALA A 309 -18.87 -17.02 -1.33
N LYS A 310 -17.58 -16.71 -1.41
CA LYS A 310 -16.87 -16.21 -2.59
C LYS A 310 -16.93 -17.17 -3.78
N ILE A 311 -16.61 -18.45 -3.60
CA ILE A 311 -16.72 -19.48 -4.65
C ILE A 311 -18.18 -19.60 -5.14
N ARG A 312 -19.15 -19.60 -4.23
CA ARG A 312 -20.58 -19.67 -4.57
C ARG A 312 -21.05 -18.44 -5.35
N GLN A 313 -20.56 -17.25 -4.97
CA GLN A 313 -20.85 -16.00 -5.67
C GLN A 313 -20.32 -16.03 -7.11
N ILE A 314 -19.08 -16.52 -7.31
CA ILE A 314 -18.49 -16.71 -8.64
C ILE A 314 -19.33 -17.67 -9.50
N LEU A 315 -19.71 -18.83 -8.94
CA LEU A 315 -20.50 -19.85 -9.65
C LEU A 315 -21.93 -19.40 -9.98
N SER A 316 -22.50 -18.46 -9.22
CA SER A 316 -23.90 -18.00 -9.35
C SER A 316 -24.08 -16.78 -10.26
N THR A 317 -23.01 -16.16 -10.74
CA THR A 317 -23.06 -14.88 -11.47
C THR A 317 -23.41 -15.08 -12.96
N PRO A 318 -24.50 -14.48 -13.48
CA PRO A 318 -24.98 -14.75 -14.85
C PRO A 318 -24.37 -13.86 -15.96
N ASN A 319 -23.75 -12.72 -15.62
CA ASN A 319 -23.42 -11.69 -16.61
C ASN A 319 -22.15 -11.92 -17.43
N TYR A 320 -21.30 -12.90 -17.06
CA TYR A 320 -20.10 -13.27 -17.82
C TYR A 320 -19.84 -14.79 -17.72
N PRO A 321 -19.76 -15.55 -18.83
CA PRO A 321 -19.61 -17.00 -18.77
C PRO A 321 -18.18 -17.40 -18.34
N LEU A 322 -18.06 -18.12 -17.21
CA LEU A 322 -16.83 -18.78 -16.80
C LEU A 322 -16.40 -19.83 -17.84
N SER A 323 -15.09 -19.98 -18.05
CA SER A 323 -14.59 -21.10 -18.85
C SER A 323 -15.06 -22.43 -18.23
N LYS A 324 -15.49 -23.37 -19.08
CA LYS A 324 -16.02 -24.67 -18.63
C LYS A 324 -15.03 -25.42 -17.74
N THR A 325 -13.74 -25.22 -17.99
CA THR A 325 -12.63 -25.90 -17.35
C THR A 325 -12.33 -25.35 -15.95
N TYR A 326 -12.39 -24.04 -15.75
CA TYR A 326 -12.26 -23.43 -14.41
C TYR A 326 -13.52 -23.64 -13.56
N LYS A 327 -14.70 -23.64 -14.20
CA LYS A 327 -15.95 -24.00 -13.54
C LYS A 327 -15.88 -25.41 -12.93
N ALA A 328 -15.35 -26.39 -13.67
CA ALA A 328 -15.16 -27.75 -13.16
C ALA A 328 -14.22 -27.84 -11.95
N VAL A 329 -13.15 -27.02 -11.90
CA VAL A 329 -12.25 -26.97 -10.74
C VAL A 329 -12.93 -26.35 -9.53
N LEU A 330 -13.63 -25.23 -9.70
CA LEU A 330 -14.38 -24.59 -8.61
C LEU A 330 -15.55 -25.46 -8.14
N GLU A 331 -16.23 -26.17 -9.04
CA GLU A 331 -17.27 -27.15 -8.69
C GLU A 331 -16.67 -28.34 -7.94
N ASN A 332 -15.54 -28.89 -8.38
CA ASN A 332 -14.84 -29.96 -7.66
C ASN A 332 -14.36 -29.51 -6.28
N ILE A 333 -13.84 -28.29 -6.15
CA ILE A 333 -13.45 -27.73 -4.84
C ILE A 333 -14.68 -27.49 -3.98
N ASN A 334 -15.77 -26.97 -4.53
CA ASN A 334 -17.02 -26.78 -3.79
C ASN A 334 -17.65 -28.12 -3.40
N LEU A 335 -17.56 -29.16 -4.23
CA LEU A 335 -17.99 -30.53 -3.93
C LEU A 335 -17.08 -31.20 -2.88
N GLU A 336 -15.76 -31.03 -2.97
CA GLU A 336 -14.79 -31.50 -1.97
C GLU A 336 -14.97 -30.76 -0.63
N ALA A 337 -15.28 -29.46 -0.66
CA ALA A 337 -15.64 -28.68 0.53
C ALA A 337 -17.00 -29.09 1.10
N GLU A 338 -18.04 -29.24 0.27
CA GLU A 338 -19.37 -29.70 0.68
C GLU A 338 -19.37 -31.14 1.20
N THR A 339 -18.52 -32.02 0.66
CA THR A 339 -18.33 -33.38 1.20
C THR A 339 -17.52 -33.39 2.50
N ARG A 340 -16.52 -32.51 2.64
CA ARG A 340 -15.84 -32.24 3.92
C ARG A 340 -16.74 -31.56 4.96
N LEU A 341 -17.76 -30.83 4.53
CA LEU A 341 -18.77 -30.21 5.42
C LEU A 341 -19.90 -31.18 5.79
N LYS A 342 -20.22 -32.16 4.92
CA LYS A 342 -21.28 -33.16 5.16
C LYS A 342 -20.87 -34.31 6.05
N VAL A 343 -19.57 -34.59 6.17
CA VAL A 343 -19.06 -35.27 7.36
C VAL A 343 -18.67 -34.12 8.29
N PRO A 344 -19.40 -33.84 9.39
CA PRO A 344 -18.94 -32.86 10.35
C PRO A 344 -17.70 -33.47 11.02
N PHE A 345 -16.56 -33.34 10.38
CA PHE A 345 -15.29 -33.66 10.99
C PHE A 345 -15.01 -32.47 11.90
N ASP A 346 -15.44 -32.63 13.14
CA ASP A 346 -15.29 -31.64 14.19
C ASP A 346 -13.80 -31.49 14.48
N PHE A 347 -13.10 -30.69 13.67
CA PHE A 347 -11.68 -30.41 13.84
C PHE A 347 -11.43 -29.79 15.21
N ALA A 348 -12.31 -28.90 15.67
CA ALA A 348 -12.23 -28.33 17.00
C ALA A 348 -12.36 -29.43 18.08
N GLY A 349 -13.31 -30.34 17.92
CA GLY A 349 -13.46 -31.50 18.80
C GLY A 349 -12.29 -32.48 18.72
N LEU A 350 -11.71 -32.73 17.54
CA LEU A 350 -10.54 -33.57 17.37
C LEU A 350 -9.33 -32.95 18.05
N THR A 351 -9.10 -31.65 17.87
CA THR A 351 -8.02 -30.90 18.52
C THR A 351 -8.20 -30.92 20.03
N LYS A 352 -9.42 -30.65 20.55
CA LYS A 352 -9.75 -30.76 21.99
C LYS A 352 -9.52 -32.18 22.51
N ASN A 353 -9.90 -33.21 21.75
CA ASN A 353 -9.67 -34.60 22.10
C ASN A 353 -8.18 -34.94 22.10
N TYR A 354 -7.42 -34.48 21.10
CA TYR A 354 -5.97 -34.70 21.01
C TYR A 354 -5.23 -34.02 22.17
N GLN A 355 -5.55 -32.76 22.48
CA GLN A 355 -5.03 -32.04 23.64
C GLN A 355 -5.34 -32.77 24.96
N SER A 356 -6.58 -33.25 25.12
CA SER A 356 -7.00 -34.05 26.28
C SER A 356 -6.25 -35.39 26.35
N ILE A 357 -5.99 -36.04 25.22
CA ILE A 357 -5.19 -37.26 25.14
C ILE A 357 -3.75 -36.98 25.55
N LEU A 358 -3.12 -35.90 25.09
CA LEU A 358 -1.76 -35.53 25.49
C LEU A 358 -1.66 -35.27 26.99
N LEU A 359 -2.64 -34.57 27.57
CA LEU A 359 -2.73 -34.36 29.02
C LEU A 359 -2.87 -35.69 29.79
N ASN A 360 -3.74 -36.58 29.32
CA ASN A 360 -3.89 -37.90 29.91
C ASN A 360 -2.61 -38.72 29.74
N LEU A 361 -1.95 -38.71 28.59
CA LEU A 361 -0.69 -39.43 28.42
C LEU A 361 0.38 -38.91 29.37
N LEU A 362 0.46 -37.59 29.58
CA LEU A 362 1.38 -36.98 30.54
C LEU A 362 1.11 -37.46 31.97
N TYR A 363 -0.16 -37.71 32.33
CA TYR A 363 -0.55 -38.21 33.64
C TYR A 363 -0.14 -39.68 33.87
N TRP A 364 -0.23 -40.53 32.84
CA TRP A 364 0.00 -41.97 33.00
C TRP A 364 1.44 -42.40 32.67
N GLU A 365 2.20 -41.58 31.94
CA GLU A 365 3.55 -41.94 31.47
C GLU A 365 4.60 -41.89 32.58
N GLN A 366 5.26 -43.02 32.80
CA GLN A 366 6.26 -43.20 33.85
C GLN A 366 7.68 -42.99 33.33
N ASP A 367 7.91 -43.13 32.02
CA ASP A 367 9.22 -42.92 31.40
C ASP A 367 9.52 -41.42 31.19
N GLN A 368 10.66 -40.95 31.69
CA GLN A 368 11.05 -39.54 31.63
C GLN A 368 11.24 -39.04 30.19
N LEU A 369 11.76 -39.88 29.29
CA LEU A 369 12.05 -39.50 27.91
C LEU A 369 10.76 -39.39 27.09
N ASN A 370 9.79 -40.27 27.33
CA ASN A 370 8.46 -40.16 26.73
C ASN A 370 7.66 -38.97 27.29
N ARG A 371 7.75 -38.69 28.59
CA ARG A 371 7.15 -37.48 29.18
C ARG A 371 7.65 -36.21 28.51
N GLN A 372 8.95 -36.07 28.33
CA GLN A 372 9.52 -34.91 27.62
C GLN A 372 8.95 -34.75 26.20
N LYS A 373 8.81 -35.85 25.45
CA LYS A 373 8.18 -35.81 24.12
C LYS A 373 6.72 -35.37 24.16
N ILE A 374 5.96 -35.82 25.16
CA ILE A 374 4.56 -35.43 25.35
C ILE A 374 4.48 -33.94 25.70
N THR A 375 5.37 -33.46 26.60
CA THR A 375 5.49 -32.05 26.96
C THR A 375 5.84 -31.20 25.75
N GLU A 376 6.79 -31.61 24.91
CA GLU A 376 7.13 -30.92 23.67
C GLU A 376 5.96 -30.85 22.69
N ALA A 377 5.20 -31.94 22.55
CA ALA A 377 4.00 -31.96 21.71
C ALA A 377 2.94 -30.98 22.24
N LEU A 378 2.72 -30.96 23.57
CA LEU A 378 1.75 -30.08 24.20
C LEU A 378 2.18 -28.60 24.13
N LEU A 379 3.49 -28.32 24.23
CA LEU A 379 4.03 -26.97 24.02
C LEU A 379 3.80 -26.48 22.58
N LYS A 380 3.96 -27.36 21.57
CA LYS A 380 3.64 -27.00 20.17
C LYS A 380 2.17 -26.67 19.97
N GLU A 381 1.26 -27.42 20.61
CA GLU A 381 -0.18 -27.12 20.56
C GLU A 381 -0.50 -25.79 21.25
N ILE A 382 0.15 -25.48 22.38
CA ILE A 382 0.03 -24.17 23.04
C ILE A 382 0.51 -23.04 22.11
N ASP A 383 1.66 -23.21 21.48
CA ASP A 383 2.22 -22.21 20.58
C ASP A 383 1.30 -22.00 19.35
N SER A 384 0.68 -23.07 18.83
CA SER A 384 -0.34 -22.98 17.77
C SER A 384 -1.59 -22.25 18.24
N ALA A 385 -2.11 -22.59 19.43
CA ALA A 385 -3.29 -21.94 20.00
C ALA A 385 -3.06 -20.43 20.22
N LEU A 386 -1.85 -20.04 20.64
CA LEU A 386 -1.46 -18.63 20.77
C LEU A 386 -1.42 -17.90 19.43
N GLN A 387 -0.89 -18.54 18.37
CA GLN A 387 -0.91 -17.98 17.00
C GLN A 387 -2.34 -17.78 16.49
N ASP A 388 -3.23 -18.71 16.81
CA ASP A 388 -4.64 -18.67 16.43
C ASP A 388 -5.50 -17.79 17.38
N GLN A 389 -4.89 -17.17 18.41
CA GLN A 389 -5.55 -16.40 19.46
C GLN A 389 -6.64 -17.16 20.25
N ASP A 390 -6.52 -18.49 20.33
CA ASP A 390 -7.41 -19.37 21.10
C ASP A 390 -6.98 -19.42 22.57
N TYR A 391 -7.28 -18.35 23.30
CA TYR A 391 -7.02 -18.25 24.74
C TYR A 391 -8.03 -19.05 25.59
N GLU A 392 -9.14 -19.52 25.02
CA GLU A 392 -10.12 -20.38 25.71
C GLU A 392 -9.47 -21.72 26.09
N PHE A 393 -8.65 -22.27 25.19
CA PHE A 393 -7.86 -23.47 25.48
C PHE A 393 -6.91 -23.28 26.68
N LEU A 394 -6.22 -22.14 26.77
CA LEU A 394 -5.31 -21.85 27.87
C LEU A 394 -6.05 -21.71 29.20
N LEU A 395 -7.23 -21.10 29.16
CA LEU A 395 -8.12 -20.97 30.32
C LEU A 395 -8.60 -22.34 30.83
N PHE A 396 -8.80 -23.32 29.93
CA PHE A 396 -9.10 -24.70 30.33
C PHE A 396 -7.87 -25.43 30.85
N LEU A 397 -6.74 -25.34 30.14
CA LEU A 397 -5.52 -26.09 30.41
C LEU A 397 -4.86 -25.71 31.75
N TYR A 398 -4.71 -24.40 32.02
CA TYR A 398 -3.94 -23.93 33.17
C TYR A 398 -4.53 -24.36 34.53
N PRO A 399 -5.86 -24.25 34.77
CA PRO A 399 -6.49 -24.78 35.98
C PRO A 399 -6.37 -26.30 36.11
N HIS A 400 -6.43 -27.06 35.00
CA HIS A 400 -6.25 -28.52 35.04
C HIS A 400 -4.82 -28.90 35.47
N LEU A 401 -3.83 -28.14 35.01
CA LEU A 401 -2.44 -28.29 35.46
C LEU A 401 -2.24 -27.86 36.91
N GLN A 402 -3.06 -26.95 37.46
CA GLN A 402 -3.01 -26.52 38.85
C GLN A 402 -3.71 -27.49 39.80
N ALA A 403 -4.90 -27.96 39.46
CA ALA A 403 -5.67 -28.89 40.27
C ALA A 403 -4.99 -30.26 40.44
N ASN A 404 -4.19 -30.69 39.45
CA ASN A 404 -3.55 -32.01 39.45
C ASN A 404 -2.04 -31.97 39.75
N GLN A 405 -1.53 -30.90 40.37
CA GLN A 405 -0.09 -30.75 40.67
C GLN A 405 0.50 -31.90 41.51
N GLU A 406 -0.29 -32.54 42.37
CA GLU A 406 0.18 -33.66 43.21
C GLU A 406 0.32 -34.98 42.44
N GLN A 407 -0.39 -35.12 41.32
CA GLN A 407 -0.41 -36.35 40.51
C GLN A 407 0.43 -36.22 39.24
N LEU A 408 0.80 -35.00 38.86
CA LEU A 408 1.58 -34.70 37.68
C LEU A 408 3.08 -34.51 38.00
N PRO A 409 3.97 -34.86 37.07
CA PRO A 409 5.39 -34.54 37.13
C PRO A 409 5.64 -33.03 37.29
N LEU A 410 6.23 -32.63 38.44
CA LEU A 410 6.35 -31.23 38.83
C LEU A 410 7.21 -30.40 37.85
N GLU A 411 8.27 -30.99 37.26
CA GLU A 411 9.17 -30.28 36.35
C GLU A 411 8.48 -29.91 35.03
N GLU A 412 7.85 -30.88 34.38
CA GLU A 412 7.15 -30.73 33.11
C GLU A 412 5.95 -29.78 33.23
N VAL A 413 5.17 -29.91 34.31
CA VAL A 413 4.05 -28.99 34.59
C VAL A 413 4.54 -27.56 34.78
N ASN A 414 5.63 -27.37 35.53
CA ASN A 414 6.20 -26.04 35.73
C ASN A 414 6.73 -25.45 34.42
N GLN A 415 7.31 -26.28 33.54
CA GLN A 415 7.74 -25.84 32.21
C GLN A 415 6.55 -25.35 31.37
N ILE A 416 5.45 -26.10 31.34
CA ILE A 416 4.24 -25.74 30.59
C ILE A 416 3.64 -24.44 31.16
N LYS A 417 3.45 -24.36 32.49
CA LYS A 417 2.93 -23.15 33.14
C LYS A 417 3.79 -21.92 32.85
N LYS A 418 5.12 -22.05 32.95
CA LYS A 418 6.04 -20.96 32.62
C LYS A 418 5.91 -20.49 31.17
N ASN A 419 5.73 -21.41 30.21
CA ASN A 419 5.54 -21.03 28.81
C ASN A 419 4.22 -20.26 28.61
N ILE A 420 3.13 -20.74 29.21
CA ILE A 420 1.81 -20.07 29.14
C ILE A 420 1.90 -18.67 29.74
N ILE A 421 2.43 -18.54 30.96
CA ILE A 421 2.58 -17.24 31.64
C ILE A 421 3.43 -16.29 30.79
N ARG A 422 4.60 -16.74 30.32
CA ARG A 422 5.50 -15.93 29.49
C ARG A 422 4.81 -15.38 28.25
N ASN A 423 4.12 -16.24 27.50
CA ASN A 423 3.54 -15.86 26.22
C ASN A 423 2.31 -14.96 26.40
N VAL A 424 1.44 -15.25 27.37
CA VAL A 424 0.28 -14.40 27.69
C VAL A 424 0.75 -13.03 28.19
N GLU A 425 1.74 -12.98 29.09
CA GLU A 425 2.31 -11.70 29.53
C GLU A 425 2.96 -10.92 28.39
N GLN A 426 3.64 -11.60 27.46
CA GLN A 426 4.22 -10.94 26.29
C GLN A 426 3.15 -10.29 25.43
N SER A 427 2.06 -10.99 25.11
CA SER A 427 0.91 -10.43 24.38
C SER A 427 0.30 -9.22 25.10
N ILE A 428 0.19 -9.27 26.43
CA ILE A 428 -0.31 -8.14 27.23
C ILE A 428 0.66 -6.94 27.17
N LEU A 429 1.98 -7.19 27.26
CA LEU A 429 3.03 -6.18 27.18
C LEU A 429 3.12 -5.53 25.78
N GLU A 430 2.77 -6.27 24.73
CA GLU A 430 2.68 -5.76 23.35
C GLU A 430 1.39 -4.97 23.09
N GLY A 431 0.45 -4.98 24.04
CA GLY A 431 -0.78 -4.19 23.99
C GLY A 431 -1.94 -4.89 23.28
N GLU A 432 -1.86 -6.21 23.09
CA GLU A 432 -2.98 -7.00 22.57
C GLU A 432 -4.21 -6.89 23.49
N LYS A 433 -5.40 -7.09 22.91
CA LYS A 433 -6.66 -7.05 23.65
C LYS A 433 -7.42 -8.34 23.43
N ASN A 434 -7.65 -9.07 24.51
CA ASN A 434 -8.44 -10.30 24.48
C ASN A 434 -9.34 -10.39 25.71
N ILE A 435 -10.56 -10.88 25.52
CA ILE A 435 -11.56 -11.02 26.59
C ILE A 435 -11.12 -11.97 27.71
N TYR A 436 -10.27 -12.96 27.40
CA TYR A 436 -9.82 -13.98 28.36
C TYR A 436 -8.64 -13.52 29.23
N PHE A 437 -7.99 -12.39 28.91
CA PHE A 437 -6.81 -11.93 29.64
C PHE A 437 -7.10 -11.64 31.11
N GLN A 438 -8.24 -11.03 31.42
CA GLN A 438 -8.61 -10.73 32.80
C GLN A 438 -8.68 -12.00 33.67
N GLU A 439 -9.29 -13.06 33.13
CA GLU A 439 -9.41 -14.34 33.84
C GLU A 439 -8.05 -15.06 33.95
N LEU A 440 -7.25 -15.04 32.88
CA LEU A 440 -5.90 -15.63 32.88
C LEU A 440 -4.97 -14.94 33.87
N ILE A 441 -4.98 -13.61 33.94
CA ILE A 441 -4.19 -12.84 34.93
C ILE A 441 -4.53 -13.29 36.35
N ASN A 442 -5.82 -13.43 36.66
CA ASN A 442 -6.28 -13.83 37.99
C ASN A 442 -5.89 -15.27 38.36
N LEU A 443 -5.64 -16.14 37.37
CA LEU A 443 -5.16 -17.51 37.58
C LEU A 443 -3.64 -17.57 37.84
N PHE A 444 -2.88 -16.58 37.38
CA PHE A 444 -1.43 -16.57 37.53
C PHE A 444 -1.07 -16.05 38.94
N GLU A 445 -0.24 -16.83 39.65
CA GLU A 445 0.23 -16.47 41.00
C GLU A 445 1.45 -15.55 40.95
N THR A 446 2.29 -15.69 39.92
CA THR A 446 3.54 -14.96 39.77
C THR A 446 3.76 -14.55 38.32
N SER A 447 4.44 -13.42 38.13
CA SER A 447 4.83 -12.94 36.81
C SER A 447 6.13 -13.59 36.33
N TYR A 448 6.22 -13.86 35.02
CA TYR A 448 7.45 -14.27 34.35
C TYR A 448 8.44 -13.12 34.18
N TYR A 449 7.94 -11.91 33.90
CA TYR A 449 8.76 -10.71 33.74
C TYR A 449 8.93 -9.95 35.06
N SER A 450 9.91 -9.05 35.14
CA SER A 450 10.07 -8.17 36.31
C SER A 450 9.18 -6.94 36.19
N ASP A 451 8.84 -6.33 37.33
CA ASP A 451 8.15 -5.04 37.44
C ASP A 451 8.71 -3.94 36.51
N ASN A 452 10.03 -3.85 36.35
CA ASN A 452 10.67 -2.88 35.45
C ASN A 452 10.21 -2.99 33.99
N VAL A 453 9.93 -4.21 33.50
CA VAL A 453 9.49 -4.44 32.11
C VAL A 453 8.08 -3.88 31.90
N TYR A 454 7.21 -4.06 32.89
CA TYR A 454 5.87 -3.47 32.90
C TYR A 454 5.92 -1.95 32.97
N LEU A 455 6.75 -1.39 33.85
CA LEU A 455 6.92 0.05 33.98
C LEU A 455 7.47 0.67 32.68
N GLU A 456 8.41 0.00 32.00
CA GLU A 456 8.91 0.43 30.69
C GLU A 456 7.81 0.35 29.62
N ALA A 457 6.97 -0.69 29.60
CA ALA A 457 5.85 -0.80 28.65
C ALA A 457 4.82 0.31 28.88
N ILE A 458 4.44 0.55 30.14
CA ILE A 458 3.41 1.54 30.53
C ILE A 458 3.89 2.97 30.31
N PHE A 459 5.08 3.33 30.81
CA PHE A 459 5.56 4.71 30.83
C PHE A 459 6.57 5.02 29.71
N GLY A 460 7.43 4.07 29.36
CA GLY A 460 8.42 4.23 28.29
C GLY A 460 7.81 4.11 26.90
N LYS A 461 7.12 2.99 26.64
CA LYS A 461 6.46 2.71 25.34
C LYS A 461 5.05 3.31 25.25
N LYS A 462 4.50 3.83 26.36
CA LYS A 462 3.16 4.43 26.45
C LYS A 462 2.02 3.49 26.06
N ILE A 463 2.19 2.18 26.30
CA ILE A 463 1.15 1.17 26.10
C ILE A 463 0.27 1.17 27.35
N ILE A 464 -1.00 1.57 27.20
CA ILE A 464 -1.93 1.68 28.33
C ILE A 464 -3.21 0.95 27.93
N THR A 465 -3.33 -0.28 28.43
CA THR A 465 -4.49 -1.16 28.26
C THR A 465 -5.01 -1.59 29.65
N PRO A 466 -6.30 -1.99 29.77
CA PRO A 466 -6.85 -2.41 31.04
C PRO A 466 -6.10 -3.65 31.58
N TYR A 467 -5.80 -4.59 30.69
CA TYR A 467 -5.13 -5.84 31.03
C TYR A 467 -3.68 -5.64 31.51
N LEU A 468 -2.93 -4.71 30.89
CA LEU A 468 -1.56 -4.43 31.31
C LEU A 468 -1.51 -3.78 32.70
N LEU A 469 -2.42 -2.84 32.97
CA LEU A 469 -2.53 -2.23 34.28
C LEU A 469 -3.02 -3.24 35.32
N GLN A 470 -4.00 -4.08 34.98
CA GLN A 470 -4.47 -5.15 35.87
C GLN A 470 -3.34 -6.13 36.21
N ALA A 471 -2.59 -6.60 35.20
CA ALA A 471 -1.46 -7.50 35.39
C ALA A 471 -0.40 -6.88 36.31
N TYR A 472 -0.03 -5.61 36.09
CA TYR A 472 0.93 -4.94 36.97
C TYR A 472 0.41 -4.85 38.41
N LEU A 473 -0.84 -4.45 38.62
CA LEU A 473 -1.42 -4.29 39.95
C LEU A 473 -1.63 -5.63 40.67
N HIS A 474 -1.89 -6.70 39.91
CA HIS A 474 -2.04 -8.05 40.44
C HIS A 474 -0.69 -8.64 40.87
N PHE A 475 0.33 -8.59 40.00
CA PHE A 475 1.63 -9.20 40.28
C PHE A 475 2.54 -8.34 41.18
N PHE A 476 2.42 -7.02 41.09
CA PHE A 476 3.36 -6.06 41.71
C PHE A 476 2.64 -5.00 42.56
N GLY A 477 1.48 -5.35 43.15
CA GLY A 477 0.73 -4.47 44.04
C GLY A 477 1.54 -3.93 45.24
N GLU A 478 2.52 -4.70 45.72
CA GLU A 478 3.45 -4.27 46.78
C GLU A 478 4.49 -3.24 46.28
N HIS A 479 4.71 -3.13 44.97
CA HIS A 479 5.69 -2.24 44.32
C HIS A 479 5.06 -0.94 43.80
N LEU A 480 3.90 -0.54 44.32
CA LEU A 480 3.21 0.70 43.92
C LEU A 480 4.07 1.96 44.04
N PHE A 481 5.04 1.99 44.93
CA PHE A 481 5.98 3.10 45.05
C PHE A 481 6.70 3.40 43.72
N TYR A 482 7.18 2.38 43.00
CA TYR A 482 7.86 2.56 41.71
C TYR A 482 6.89 2.99 40.61
N PHE A 483 5.63 2.54 40.68
CA PHE A 483 4.58 3.00 39.80
C PHE A 483 4.32 4.50 39.97
N PHE A 484 4.17 4.98 41.21
CA PHE A 484 3.99 6.41 41.49
C PHE A 484 5.18 7.25 41.05
N LEU A 485 6.41 6.77 41.25
CA LEU A 485 7.60 7.50 40.84
C LEU A 485 7.66 7.71 39.31
N ASN A 486 7.26 6.71 38.52
CA ASN A 486 7.21 6.84 37.05
C ASN A 486 5.99 7.63 36.57
N LEU A 487 4.87 7.50 37.28
CA LEU A 487 3.68 8.30 37.05
C LEU A 487 3.99 9.78 37.24
N ASP A 488 4.59 10.18 38.37
CA ASP A 488 4.93 11.56 38.69
C ASP A 488 5.81 12.23 37.62
N LYS A 489 6.75 11.47 37.04
CA LYS A 489 7.60 11.93 35.92
C LYS A 489 6.83 12.11 34.61
N SER A 490 5.71 11.42 34.44
CA SER A 490 4.93 11.34 33.21
C SER A 490 3.64 12.19 33.25
N LEU A 491 3.35 12.84 34.38
CA LEU A 491 2.11 13.63 34.59
C LEU A 491 2.04 14.92 33.76
N GLU A 492 3.15 15.40 33.20
CA GLU A 492 3.12 16.50 32.22
C GLU A 492 2.40 16.10 30.91
N ASP A 493 2.30 14.80 30.63
CA ASP A 493 1.57 14.25 29.48
C ASP A 493 0.08 14.05 29.83
N ASN A 494 -0.73 15.06 29.50
CA ASN A 494 -2.18 15.02 29.70
C ASN A 494 -2.86 13.86 28.95
N PHE A 495 -2.32 13.43 27.81
CA PHE A 495 -2.90 12.33 27.02
C PHE A 495 -2.67 10.98 27.69
N LEU A 496 -1.46 10.79 28.24
CA LEU A 496 -1.13 9.61 29.04
C LEU A 496 -2.00 9.53 30.30
N SER A 497 -2.18 10.65 31.00
CA SER A 497 -2.99 10.74 32.21
C SER A 497 -4.47 10.43 31.94
N GLU A 498 -5.03 10.97 30.85
CA GLU A 498 -6.41 10.67 30.44
C GLU A 498 -6.62 9.20 30.10
N LYS A 499 -5.70 8.61 29.31
CA LYS A 499 -5.74 7.18 28.99
C LYS A 499 -5.60 6.30 30.22
N MET A 500 -4.71 6.66 31.16
CA MET A 500 -4.53 5.94 32.41
C MET A 500 -5.84 5.88 33.20
N ILE A 501 -6.48 7.03 33.42
CA ILE A 501 -7.75 7.12 34.16
C ILE A 501 -8.85 6.30 33.47
N ALA A 502 -8.98 6.40 32.15
CA ALA A 502 -10.00 5.68 31.40
C ALA A 502 -9.82 4.15 31.43
N ASN A 503 -8.58 3.65 31.42
CA ASN A 503 -8.32 2.20 31.49
C ASN A 503 -8.40 1.69 32.94
N LEU A 504 -8.04 2.51 33.93
CA LEU A 504 -8.19 2.18 35.35
C LEU A 504 -9.67 2.00 35.76
N GLU A 505 -10.60 2.74 35.15
CA GLU A 505 -12.06 2.56 35.37
C GLU A 505 -12.55 1.15 35.00
N LEU A 506 -11.88 0.49 34.04
CA LEU A 506 -12.30 -0.82 33.52
C LEU A 506 -11.75 -2.00 34.32
N ILE A 507 -10.99 -1.76 35.39
CA ILE A 507 -10.27 -2.79 36.14
C ILE A 507 -10.80 -2.86 37.57
N ASP A 508 -11.04 -4.08 38.04
CA ASP A 508 -11.29 -4.33 39.45
C ASP A 508 -9.96 -4.59 40.18
N SER A 509 -9.53 -3.65 41.01
CA SER A 509 -8.29 -3.76 41.79
C SER A 509 -8.39 -3.03 43.14
N PRO A 510 -7.89 -3.63 44.25
CA PRO A 510 -7.88 -2.98 45.55
C PRO A 510 -7.00 -1.71 45.58
N HIS A 511 -6.07 -1.57 44.64
CA HIS A 511 -5.13 -0.45 44.56
C HIS A 511 -5.67 0.75 43.77
N LEU A 512 -6.80 0.59 43.05
CA LEU A 512 -7.41 1.60 42.20
C LEU A 512 -7.64 2.92 42.94
N THR A 513 -8.25 2.84 44.13
CA THR A 513 -8.58 4.02 44.95
C THR A 513 -7.32 4.78 45.37
N THR A 514 -6.25 4.07 45.71
CA THR A 514 -4.96 4.68 46.10
C THR A 514 -4.33 5.41 44.92
N ILE A 515 -4.37 4.81 43.73
CA ILE A 515 -3.81 5.41 42.51
C ILE A 515 -4.60 6.65 42.08
N LEU A 516 -5.93 6.56 42.04
CA LEU A 516 -6.78 7.69 41.67
C LEU A 516 -6.64 8.86 42.65
N LYS A 517 -6.47 8.59 43.96
CA LYS A 517 -6.19 9.62 44.97
C LYS A 517 -4.83 10.31 44.74
N HIS A 518 -3.82 9.56 44.29
CA HIS A 518 -2.50 10.10 43.96
C HIS A 518 -2.52 10.98 42.70
N ILE A 519 -3.28 10.57 41.68
CA ILE A 519 -3.44 11.31 40.42
C ILE A 519 -4.26 12.59 40.60
N PHE A 520 -5.31 12.54 41.43
CA PHE A 520 -6.29 13.62 41.59
C PHE A 520 -5.71 15.04 41.78
N PRO A 521 -4.76 15.29 42.70
CA PRO A 521 -4.21 16.63 42.90
C PRO A 521 -3.30 17.12 41.77
N LEU A 522 -2.85 16.22 40.88
CA LEU A 522 -1.79 16.48 39.90
C LEU A 522 -2.32 16.67 38.47
N VAL A 523 -3.61 16.39 38.22
CA VAL A 523 -4.22 16.49 36.89
C VAL A 523 -5.11 17.72 36.72
N THR A 524 -5.46 18.01 35.46
CA THR A 524 -6.32 19.14 35.10
C THR A 524 -7.73 19.03 35.71
N PRO A 525 -8.44 20.16 35.91
CA PRO A 525 -9.80 20.15 36.48
C PRO A 525 -10.81 19.26 35.72
N SER A 526 -10.65 19.11 34.40
CA SER A 526 -11.51 18.23 33.59
C SER A 526 -11.29 16.74 33.92
N LEU A 527 -10.06 16.33 34.18
CA LEU A 527 -9.72 14.96 34.59
C LEU A 527 -10.09 14.70 36.05
N GLN A 528 -10.02 15.70 36.93
CA GLN A 528 -10.52 15.61 38.31
C GLN A 528 -12.02 15.28 38.35
N VAL A 529 -12.82 15.87 37.46
CA VAL A 529 -14.25 15.55 37.34
C VAL A 529 -14.47 14.08 36.95
N LYS A 530 -13.68 13.55 35.99
CA LYS A 530 -13.75 12.13 35.61
C LYS A 530 -13.39 11.21 36.77
N ILE A 531 -12.33 11.51 37.52
CA ILE A 531 -11.95 10.74 38.72
C ILE A 531 -13.07 10.73 39.77
N LEU A 532 -13.73 11.88 40.01
CA LEU A 532 -14.85 11.95 40.94
C LEU A 532 -16.10 11.19 40.46
N GLN A 533 -16.29 11.02 39.16
CA GLN A 533 -17.35 10.17 38.62
C GLN A 533 -17.07 8.69 38.89
N ILE A 534 -15.81 8.26 38.75
CA ILE A 534 -15.39 6.89 39.08
C ILE A 534 -15.60 6.59 40.58
N PHE A 535 -15.32 7.54 41.48
CA PHE A 535 -15.58 7.37 42.92
C PHE A 535 -17.06 7.38 43.33
N ARG A 536 -17.99 7.73 42.43
CA ARG A 536 -19.44 7.77 42.70
C ARG A 536 -20.17 6.51 42.27
N GLN A 537 -19.55 5.69 41.41
CA GLN A 537 -20.00 4.33 41.11
C GLN A 537 -19.55 3.40 42.24
#